data_AF-A0A423Q484-F1
#
_entry.id   AF-A0A423Q484-F1
#
_cell.length_a   1.000
_cell.length_b   1.000
_cell.length_c   1.000
_cell.angle_alpha   90.00
_cell.angle_beta   90.00
_cell.angle_gamma   90.00
#
_symmetry.space_group_name_H-M   'P 1'
#
loop_
_entity.id
_entity.type
_entity.pdbx_description
1 polymer ?
#
loop_
_entity_poly.entity_id
_entity_poly.type
_entity_poly.pdbx_seq_one_letter_code
_entity_poly.pdbx_strand_id
1 'polypeptide(L)'
;MKPFETRPGAHPSPTHARVYGIYEKLYTLNDFCAALMFLVGSILFFYKSLETAAIWCFVIGSVNFMLRPTIKVLREFHLASLPMPGDDTRAERG
;
A
#
# COMPACT_ATOMS: atom_id res chain seq x y z
N MET A 1 4.91 7.84 -6.88
CA MET A 1 6.11 7.45 -7.65
C MET A 1 5.68 6.49 -8.75
N LYS A 2 5.83 6.87 -10.02
CA LYS A 2 5.55 6.04 -11.20
C LYS A 2 6.89 5.45 -11.69
N PRO A 3 7.20 4.16 -11.46
CA PRO A 3 8.49 3.58 -11.85
C PRO A 3 8.47 2.91 -13.23
N PHE A 4 7.56 3.30 -14.12
CA PHE A 4 7.52 2.75 -15.48
C PHE A 4 7.53 3.90 -16.49
N GLU A 5 8.75 4.33 -16.82
CA GLU A 5 9.07 4.85 -18.14
C GLU A 5 8.66 3.77 -19.15
N THR A 6 7.59 4.02 -19.91
CA THR A 6 7.09 3.09 -20.93
C THR A 6 8.12 2.98 -22.05
N ARG A 7 8.74 1.79 -22.20
CA ARG A 7 9.46 1.43 -23.43
C ARG A 7 8.54 1.66 -24.64
N PRO A 8 8.93 2.44 -25.67
CA PRO A 8 8.13 2.57 -26.88
C PRO A 8 7.99 1.19 -27.52
N GLY A 9 6.76 0.66 -27.56
CA GLY A 9 6.44 -0.67 -28.12
C GLY A 9 6.05 -1.75 -27.09
N ALA A 10 6.23 -1.52 -25.79
CA ALA A 10 5.70 -2.41 -24.76
C ALA A 10 4.27 -1.97 -24.41
N HIS A 11 3.27 -2.44 -25.15
CA HIS A 11 1.87 -2.29 -24.74
C HIS A 11 1.67 -3.10 -23.45
N PRO A 12 1.42 -2.47 -22.30
CA PRO A 12 1.01 -3.21 -21.11
C PRO A 12 -0.27 -3.94 -21.49
N SER A 13 -0.33 -5.27 -21.32
CA SER A 13 -1.55 -5.99 -21.68
C SER A 13 -2.73 -5.31 -20.95
N PRO A 14 -3.83 -4.98 -21.64
CA PRO A 14 -4.92 -4.15 -21.09
C PRO A 14 -5.53 -4.72 -19.79
N THR A 15 -5.31 -6.00 -19.51
CA THR A 15 -5.69 -6.68 -18.28
C THR A 15 -4.92 -6.19 -17.05
N HIS A 16 -3.62 -5.89 -17.16
CA HIS A 16 -2.77 -5.52 -16.01
C HIS A 16 -3.13 -4.12 -15.46
N ALA A 17 -3.48 -3.18 -16.34
CA ALA A 17 -3.86 -1.83 -15.94
C ALA A 17 -5.17 -1.80 -15.12
N ARG A 18 -6.12 -2.68 -15.45
CA ARG A 18 -7.42 -2.77 -14.74
C ARG A 18 -7.26 -3.32 -13.33
N VAL A 19 -6.43 -4.35 -13.16
CA VAL A 19 -6.16 -4.96 -11.85
C VAL A 19 -5.46 -3.96 -10.94
N TYR A 20 -4.41 -3.28 -11.43
CA TYR A 20 -3.70 -2.27 -10.65
C TYR A 20 -4.61 -1.12 -10.18
N GLY A 21 -5.50 -0.64 -11.06
CA GLY A 21 -6.44 0.44 -10.72
C GLY A 21 -7.50 0.05 -9.67
N ILE A 22 -7.88 -1.22 -9.58
CA ILE A 22 -8.80 -1.71 -8.53
C ILE A 22 -8.08 -1.72 -7.17
N TYR A 23 -6.86 -2.22 -7.12
CA TYR A 23 -6.08 -2.26 -5.87
C TYR A 23 -5.82 -0.86 -5.31
N GLU A 24 -5.48 0.13 -6.15
CA GLU A 24 -5.24 1.49 -5.70
C GLU A 24 -6.49 2.14 -5.06
N LYS A 25 -7.67 1.87 -5.63
CA LYS A 25 -8.96 2.28 -5.05
C LYS A 25 -9.25 1.58 -3.73
N LEU A 26 -9.00 0.28 -3.64
CA LEU A 26 -9.20 -0.49 -2.40
C LEU A 26 -8.29 0.03 -1.28
N TYR A 27 -7.02 0.33 -1.56
CA TYR A 27 -6.12 0.92 -0.56
C TYR A 27 -6.59 2.31 -0.13
N THR A 28 -7.03 3.14 -1.07
CA THR A 28 -7.53 4.48 -0.75
C THR A 28 -8.78 4.42 0.13
N LEU A 29 -9.68 3.48 -0.17
CA LEU A 29 -10.87 3.22 0.64
C LEU A 29 -10.49 2.74 2.04
N ASN A 30 -9.55 1.79 2.14
CA ASN A 30 -9.02 1.31 3.42
C ASN A 30 -8.43 2.45 4.26
N ASP A 31 -7.60 3.30 3.66
CA ASP A 31 -6.99 4.44 4.35
C ASP A 31 -8.06 5.42 4.85
N PHE A 32 -9.10 5.67 4.04
CA PHE A 32 -10.23 6.52 4.43
C PHE A 32 -11.05 5.90 5.57
N CYS A 33 -11.32 4.60 5.52
CA CYS A 33 -11.98 3.87 6.60
C CYS A 33 -11.17 3.94 7.91
N ALA A 34 -9.85 3.75 7.84
CA ALA A 34 -8.96 3.88 9.00
C ALA A 34 -9.04 5.29 9.60
N ALA A 35 -8.91 6.33 8.78
CA ALA A 35 -9.01 7.72 9.21
C ALA A 35 -10.36 8.04 9.86
N LEU A 36 -11.46 7.54 9.28
CA LEU A 36 -12.79 7.73 9.84
C LEU A 36 -12.94 7.04 11.21
N MET A 37 -12.41 5.82 11.37
CA MET A 37 -12.44 5.11 12.66
C MET A 37 -11.64 5.85 13.72
N PHE A 38 -10.49 6.40 13.38
CA PHE A 38 -9.71 7.22 14.32
C PHE A 38 -10.44 8.51 14.70
N LEU A 39 -11.07 9.18 13.73
CA LEU A 39 -11.85 10.39 14.00
C LEU A 39 -13.04 10.09 14.90
N VAL A 40 -13.83 9.07 14.58
CA VAL A 40 -14.98 8.64 15.39
C VAL A 40 -14.53 8.21 16.78
N GLY A 41 -13.50 7.36 16.88
CA GLY A 41 -12.95 6.97 18.17
C GLY A 41 -12.50 8.16 19.00
N SER A 42 -11.87 9.17 18.38
CA SER A 42 -11.45 10.40 19.06
C SER A 42 -12.64 11.16 19.64
N ILE A 43 -13.75 11.21 18.90
CA ILE A 43 -15.00 11.83 19.38
C ILE A 43 -15.62 10.99 20.51
N LEU A 44 -15.56 9.66 20.43
CA LEU A 44 -16.12 8.79 21.47
C LEU A 44 -15.39 8.94 22.82
N PHE A 45 -14.10 9.27 22.83
CA PHE A 45 -13.34 9.52 24.06
C PHE A 45 -13.83 10.70 24.90
N PHE A 46 -14.67 11.60 24.35
CA PHE A 46 -15.33 12.64 25.15
C PHE A 46 -16.39 12.09 26.10
N TYR A 47 -16.83 10.85 25.91
CA TYR A 47 -17.86 10.20 26.72
C TYR A 47 -17.28 8.98 27.43
N LYS A 48 -17.15 9.05 28.75
CA LYS A 48 -16.57 7.97 29.56
C LYS A 48 -17.30 6.62 29.39
N SER A 49 -18.62 6.63 29.14
CA SER A 49 -19.41 5.41 28.89
C SER A 49 -19.09 4.74 27.54
N LEU A 50 -18.49 5.45 26.59
CA LEU A 50 -18.19 4.97 25.24
C LEU A 50 -16.68 4.68 25.06
N GLU A 51 -15.89 4.79 26.12
CA GLU A 51 -14.43 4.62 26.08
C GLU A 51 -14.02 3.25 25.52
N THR A 52 -14.70 2.17 25.92
CA THR A 52 -14.44 0.84 25.37
C THR A 52 -14.69 0.79 23.87
N ALA A 53 -15.75 1.42 23.38
CA ALA A 53 -16.03 1.49 21.94
C ALA A 53 -14.97 2.33 21.20
N ALA A 54 -14.54 3.44 21.79
CA ALA A 54 -13.45 4.28 21.27
C ALA A 54 -12.15 3.48 21.08
N ILE A 55 -11.76 2.68 22.08
CA ILE A 55 -10.58 1.81 22.02
C ILE A 55 -10.68 0.85 20.84
N TRP A 56 -11.82 0.17 20.66
CA TRP A 56 -12.01 -0.75 19.53
C TRP A 56 -11.97 -0.05 18.18
N CYS A 57 -12.53 1.16 18.06
CA CYS A 57 -12.39 1.98 16.86
C CYS A 57 -10.91 2.22 16.52
N PHE A 58 -10.09 2.56 17.52
CA PHE A 58 -8.65 2.77 17.32
C PHE A 58 -7.89 1.49 17.01
N VAL A 59 -8.21 0.36 17.67
CA VAL A 59 -7.57 -0.94 17.37
C VAL A 59 -7.84 -1.34 15.93
N ILE A 60 -9.10 -1.33 15.51
CA ILE A 60 -9.47 -1.71 14.14
C ILE A 60 -8.91 -0.69 13.14
N GLY A 61 -9.01 0.61 13.43
CA GLY A 61 -8.43 1.66 12.59
C GLY A 61 -6.92 1.47 12.40
N SER A 62 -6.19 1.06 13.44
CA SER A 62 -4.75 0.80 13.40
C SER A 62 -4.41 -0.40 12.52
N VAL A 63 -5.19 -1.48 12.61
CA VAL A 63 -5.02 -2.65 11.74
C VAL A 63 -5.22 -2.25 10.27
N ASN A 64 -6.25 -1.46 9.96
CA ASN A 64 -6.49 -0.95 8.60
C ASN A 64 -5.35 -0.03 8.13
N PHE A 65 -4.90 0.89 8.98
CA PHE A 65 -3.83 1.83 8.67
C PHE A 65 -2.49 1.14 8.37
N MET A 66 -2.20 0.02 9.03
CA MET A 66 -0.94 -0.72 8.85
C MET A 66 -0.82 -1.45 7.50
N LEU A 67 -1.94 -1.82 6.87
CA LEU A 67 -1.93 -2.60 5.61
C LEU A 67 -1.08 -1.97 4.50
N ARG A 68 -1.24 -0.66 4.27
CA ARG A 68 -0.56 0.05 3.17
C ARG A 68 0.96 0.17 3.35
N PRO A 69 1.49 0.63 4.49
CA PRO A 69 2.93 0.64 4.72
C PRO A 69 3.53 -0.77 4.71
N THR A 70 2.84 -1.80 5.24
CA THR A 70 3.33 -3.18 5.20
C THR A 70 3.54 -3.66 3.76
N ILE A 71 2.59 -3.41 2.87
CA ILE A 71 2.70 -3.84 1.46
C ILE A 71 3.82 -3.09 0.74
N LYS A 72 4.01 -1.82 1.06
CA LYS A 72 5.13 -1.02 0.51
C LYS A 72 6.47 -1.60 0.95
N VAL A 73 6.63 -1.89 2.25
CA VAL A 73 7.85 -2.49 2.80
C VAL A 73 8.13 -3.86 2.19
N LEU A 74 7.13 -4.73 2.10
CA LEU A 74 7.28 -6.05 1.48
C LEU A 74 7.74 -5.96 0.02
N ARG A 75 7.21 -4.98 -0.73
CA ARG A 75 7.64 -4.70 -2.11
C ARG A 75 9.08 -4.23 -2.18
N GLU A 76 9.47 -3.30 -1.31
CA GLU A 76 10.85 -2.78 -1.25
C GLU A 76 11.84 -3.90 -0.87
N PHE A 77 11.49 -4.76 0.08
CA PHE A 77 12.30 -5.92 0.46
C PHE A 77 12.45 -6.93 -0.68
N HIS A 78 11.36 -7.27 -1.37
CA HIS A 78 11.40 -8.18 -2.51
C HIS A 78 12.25 -7.60 -3.66
N LEU A 79 12.11 -6.31 -3.95
CA LEU A 79 12.89 -5.66 -5.01
C LEU A 79 14.38 -5.57 -4.66
N ALA A 80 14.71 -5.31 -3.40
CA ALA A 80 16.10 -5.29 -2.92
C ALA A 80 16.79 -6.66 -3.00
N SER A 81 16.00 -7.76 -3.01
CA SER A 81 16.53 -9.12 -3.11
C SER A 81 16.76 -9.62 -4.54
N LEU A 82 16.31 -8.87 -5.56
CA LEU A 82 16.49 -9.24 -6.97
C LEU A 82 17.83 -8.70 -7.49
N PRO A 83 18.60 -9.49 -8.27
CA PRO A 83 19.76 -8.99 -8.99
C PRO A 83 19.36 -7.85 -9.92
N MET A 84 20.11 -6.75 -9.90
CA MET A 84 19.86 -5.61 -10.79
C MET A 84 20.08 -6.05 -12.24
N PRO A 85 19.11 -5.87 -13.16
CA PRO A 85 19.32 -6.18 -14.58
C PRO A 85 20.43 -5.30 -15.15
N GLY A 86 21.58 -5.88 -15.47
CA GLY A 86 22.73 -5.14 -16.01
C GLY A 86 24.10 -5.79 -15.85
N ASP A 87 24.27 -6.75 -14.95
CA ASP A 87 25.57 -7.42 -14.72
C ASP A 87 25.97 -8.42 -15.83
N ASP A 88 25.02 -8.78 -16.69
CA ASP A 88 25.16 -9.76 -17.77
C ASP A 88 26.04 -9.21 -18.91
N THR A 89 26.05 -7.88 -19.11
CA THR A 89 26.73 -7.23 -20.26
C THR A 89 28.20 -6.90 -20.02
N ARG A 90 28.70 -7.10 -18.79
CA ARG A 90 30.12 -6.92 -18.44
C ARG A 90 30.87 -8.25 -18.40
N ALA A 91 30.19 -9.36 -18.14
CA ALA A 91 30.78 -10.70 -18.08
C ALA A 91 31.17 -11.25 -19.46
N GLU A 92 30.49 -10.86 -20.55
CA GLU A 92 30.80 -11.32 -21.91
C GLU A 92 31.86 -10.49 -22.66
N ARG A 93 32.40 -9.44 -22.03
CA ARG A 93 33.43 -8.54 -22.61
C ARG A 93 34.81 -8.67 -21.92
N GLY A 94 35.06 -9.78 -21.24
CA GLY A 94 36.33 -10.10 -20.57
C GLY A 94 37.14 -11.14 -21.30
#